data_AF-A0A9E1V8V9-F1
#
_entry.id   AF-A0A9E1V8V9-F1
#
_cell.length_a   1.000
_cell.length_b   1.000
_cell.length_c   1.000
_cell.angle_alpha   90.00
_cell.angle_beta   90.00
_cell.angle_gamma   90.00
#
_symmetry.space_group_name_H-M   'P 1'
#
loop_
_entity.id
_entity.type
_entity.pdbx_description
1 polymer ?
#
loop_
_entity_poly.entity_id
_entity_poly.type
_entity_poly.pdbx_seq_one_letter_code
_entity_poly.pdbx_strand_id
1 'polypeptide(L)'
;MVERYGRQVEFDQDYYRERYADVGGTGASPFGHFLLFGNAEGRYPNAIEEIRSLVDEDYYLEINPDVADDGQDPVEHYWTRGAFEKRNPNPYFDTAYYLKSNESIISSGMNPLLHYAMWGMSAGLNPSPWFDEAYYRAENGDVVSGHPIALWHFLKLGAAEHRSPLRQFNSEYY
;
A
#
# COMPACT_ATOMS: atom_id res chain seq x y z
N MET A 1 18.76 3.67 10.52
CA MET A 1 18.02 4.64 9.70
C MET A 1 18.67 4.75 8.33
N VAL A 2 17.87 5.03 7.31
CA VAL A 2 18.26 5.30 5.91
C VAL A 2 17.44 6.49 5.40
N GLU A 3 17.92 7.17 4.35
CA GLU A 3 17.17 8.28 3.76
C GLU A 3 16.30 7.80 2.58
N ARG A 4 15.03 8.19 2.57
CA ARG A 4 14.09 7.92 1.47
C ARG A 4 13.11 9.07 1.32
N TYR A 5 12.98 9.59 0.10
CA TYR A 5 12.12 10.74 -0.22
C TYR A 5 12.34 11.95 0.72
N GLY A 6 13.60 12.23 1.08
CA GLY A 6 13.96 13.34 1.98
C GLY A 6 13.65 13.11 3.47
N ARG A 7 13.30 11.88 3.87
CA ARG A 7 12.96 11.51 5.25
C ARG A 7 13.90 10.42 5.77
N GLN A 8 14.17 10.46 7.06
CA GLN A 8 14.88 9.37 7.75
C GLN A 8 13.87 8.27 8.09
N VAL A 9 14.11 7.07 7.60
CA VAL A 9 13.26 5.90 7.83
C VAL A 9 14.07 4.78 8.48
N GLU A 10 13.43 3.97 9.33
CA GLU A 10 14.08 2.83 9.94
C GLU A 10 14.39 1.75 8.90
N PHE A 11 15.49 1.02 9.08
CA PHE A 11 15.77 -0.15 8.27
C PHE A 11 15.51 -1.38 9.12
N ASP A 12 14.54 -2.17 8.70
CA ASP A 12 14.19 -3.44 9.35
C ASP A 12 14.89 -4.57 8.61
N GLN A 13 15.93 -5.12 9.25
CA GLN A 13 16.75 -6.16 8.66
C GLN A 13 15.99 -7.48 8.49
N ASP A 14 15.10 -7.81 9.41
CA ASP A 14 14.40 -9.09 9.41
C ASP A 14 13.31 -9.08 8.34
N TYR A 15 12.52 -7.99 8.30
CA TYR A 15 11.61 -7.73 7.19
C TYR A 15 12.32 -7.78 5.84
N TYR A 16 13.45 -7.10 5.69
CA TYR A 16 14.14 -7.00 4.40
C TYR A 16 14.63 -8.38 3.92
N ARG A 17 15.13 -9.22 4.83
CA ARG A 17 15.54 -10.61 4.50
C ARG A 17 14.36 -11.47 4.08
N GLU A 18 13.25 -11.37 4.80
CA GLU A 18 12.05 -12.14 4.52
C GLU A 18 11.41 -11.72 3.19
N ARG A 19 11.31 -10.42 2.96
CA ARG A 19 10.71 -9.82 1.77
C ARG A 19 11.52 -10.07 0.49
N TYR A 20 12.84 -10.09 0.61
CA TYR A 20 13.79 -10.14 -0.51
C TYR A 20 14.73 -11.34 -0.38
N ALA A 21 14.18 -12.53 -0.63
CA ALA A 21 14.87 -13.81 -0.45
C ALA A 21 16.20 -13.94 -1.24
N ASP A 22 16.34 -13.21 -2.35
CA ASP A 22 17.55 -13.19 -3.18
C ASP A 22 18.76 -12.57 -2.46
N VAL A 23 18.53 -11.70 -1.47
CA VAL A 23 19.59 -11.01 -0.71
C VAL A 23 20.40 -11.99 0.12
N GLY A 24 19.76 -13.02 0.68
CA GLY A 24 20.40 -14.01 1.54
C GLY A 24 21.52 -14.81 0.84
N GLY A 25 21.46 -14.94 -0.48
CA GLY A 25 22.46 -15.68 -1.27
C GLY A 25 23.72 -14.89 -1.63
N THR A 26 23.74 -13.56 -1.41
CA THR A 26 24.81 -12.67 -1.88
C THR A 26 26.01 -12.58 -0.93
N GLY A 27 25.86 -13.04 0.32
CA GLY A 27 26.85 -12.85 1.38
C GLY A 27 26.94 -11.41 1.93
N ALA A 28 26.21 -10.46 1.36
CA ALA A 28 26.11 -9.09 1.88
C ALA A 28 25.15 -9.03 3.09
N SER A 29 25.39 -8.11 4.02
CA SER A 29 24.38 -7.79 5.02
C SER A 29 23.16 -7.14 4.34
N PRO A 30 21.93 -7.37 4.81
CA PRO A 30 20.73 -6.79 4.18
C PRO A 30 20.78 -5.26 4.14
N PHE A 31 21.28 -4.64 5.21
CA PHE A 31 21.51 -3.20 5.26
C PHE A 31 22.51 -2.74 4.19
N GLY A 32 23.63 -3.45 4.05
CA GLY A 32 24.62 -3.16 3.01
C GLY A 32 24.06 -3.33 1.60
N HIS A 33 23.30 -4.40 1.37
CA HIS A 33 22.60 -4.62 0.11
C HIS A 33 21.63 -3.49 -0.21
N PHE A 34 20.83 -3.05 0.77
CA PHE A 34 19.88 -1.96 0.58
C PHE A 34 20.57 -0.65 0.18
N LEU A 35 21.66 -0.29 0.88
CA LEU A 35 22.41 0.92 0.58
C LEU A 35 23.07 0.90 -0.80
N LEU A 36 23.58 -0.25 -1.22
CA LEU A 36 24.31 -0.37 -2.48
C LEU A 36 23.41 -0.59 -3.70
N PHE A 37 22.30 -1.32 -3.53
CA PHE A 37 21.45 -1.77 -4.64
C PHE A 37 19.97 -1.57 -4.34
N GLY A 38 19.51 -2.04 -3.18
CA GLY A 38 18.08 -2.16 -2.90
C GLY A 38 17.29 -0.85 -3.04
N ASN A 39 17.83 0.26 -2.56
CA ASN A 39 17.16 1.56 -2.69
C ASN A 39 17.03 1.99 -4.16
N ALA A 40 18.06 1.78 -4.97
CA ALA A 40 18.04 2.07 -6.40
C ALA A 40 17.13 1.12 -7.19
N GLU A 41 16.99 -0.13 -6.72
CA GLU A 41 16.03 -1.12 -7.22
C GLU A 41 14.59 -0.85 -6.76
N GLY A 42 14.35 0.21 -5.97
CA GLY A 42 13.04 0.58 -5.47
C GLY A 42 12.55 -0.25 -4.27
N ARG A 43 13.38 -1.14 -3.72
CA ARG A 43 13.03 -1.99 -2.56
C ARG A 43 12.73 -1.14 -1.34
N TYR A 44 11.83 -1.63 -0.49
CA TYR A 44 11.43 -0.97 0.74
C TYR A 44 12.31 -1.41 1.92
N PRO A 45 12.77 -0.48 2.77
CA PRO A 45 13.64 -0.79 3.90
C PRO A 45 12.88 -1.40 5.10
N ASN A 46 11.56 -1.30 5.13
CA ASN A 46 10.68 -1.80 6.18
C ASN A 46 9.25 -1.96 5.64
N ALA A 47 8.37 -2.55 6.44
CA ALA A 47 6.99 -2.82 6.04
C ALA A 47 6.08 -1.57 5.96
N ILE A 48 6.30 -0.56 6.82
CA ILE A 48 5.47 0.66 6.78
C ILE A 48 5.67 1.45 5.49
N GLU A 49 6.87 1.43 4.91
CA GLU A 49 7.15 2.12 3.65
C GLU A 49 6.47 1.45 2.44
N GLU A 50 6.06 0.17 2.51
CA GLU A 50 5.25 -0.48 1.46
C GLU A 50 3.84 0.14 1.36
N ILE A 51 3.27 0.58 2.49
CA ILE A 51 1.89 1.09 2.51
C ILE A 51 1.81 2.61 2.35
N ARG A 52 2.92 3.32 2.55
CA ARG A 52 2.92 4.78 2.65
C ARG A 52 2.25 5.47 1.48
N SER A 53 2.50 5.00 0.26
CA SER A 53 1.94 5.61 -0.95
C SER A 53 0.46 5.30 -1.18
N LEU A 54 -0.11 4.38 -0.41
CA LEU A 54 -1.52 3.99 -0.42
C LEU A 54 -2.32 4.66 0.70
N VAL A 55 -1.67 5.37 1.62
CA VAL A 55 -2.35 6.25 2.56
C VAL A 55 -2.47 7.62 1.90
N ASP A 56 -3.70 8.06 1.69
CA ASP A 56 -3.99 9.42 1.28
C ASP A 56 -4.02 10.28 2.54
N GLU A 57 -2.92 10.97 2.82
CA GLU A 57 -2.72 11.71 4.07
C GLU A 57 -3.78 12.80 4.27
N ASP A 58 -4.13 13.54 3.21
CA ASP A 58 -5.13 14.61 3.27
C ASP A 58 -6.53 14.03 3.55
N TYR A 59 -6.94 13.01 2.78
CA TYR A 59 -8.20 12.31 3.03
C TYR A 59 -8.25 11.74 4.44
N TYR A 60 -7.17 11.08 4.87
CA TYR A 60 -7.13 10.41 6.16
C TYR A 60 -7.28 11.39 7.32
N LEU A 61 -6.62 12.55 7.25
CA LEU A 61 -6.76 13.59 8.26
C LEU A 61 -8.14 14.26 8.23
N GLU A 62 -8.72 14.43 7.04
CA GLU A 62 -10.08 14.98 6.88
C GLU A 62 -11.14 14.12 7.59
N ILE A 63 -11.07 12.80 7.42
CA ILE A 63 -12.07 11.88 8.00
C ILE A 63 -11.72 11.43 9.44
N ASN A 64 -10.53 11.76 9.94
CA ASN A 64 -10.04 11.41 11.27
C ASN A 64 -9.55 12.66 12.02
N PRO A 65 -10.47 13.55 12.45
CA PRO A 65 -10.10 14.80 13.10
C PRO A 65 -9.30 14.60 14.40
N ASP A 66 -9.48 13.47 15.10
CA ASP A 66 -8.68 13.13 16.28
C ASP A 66 -7.18 12.96 15.94
N VAL A 67 -6.86 12.44 14.76
CA VAL A 67 -5.48 12.28 14.28
C VAL A 67 -4.90 13.64 13.89
N ALA A 68 -5.72 14.48 13.25
CA ALA A 68 -5.35 15.83 12.82
C ALA A 68 -5.12 16.77 14.01
N ASP A 69 -6.03 16.79 14.98
CA ASP A 69 -5.96 17.63 16.17
C ASP A 69 -4.74 17.29 17.04
N ASP A 70 -4.37 16.00 17.09
CA ASP A 70 -3.17 15.53 17.79
C ASP A 70 -1.88 15.72 16.98
N GLY A 71 -1.96 16.17 15.72
CA GLY A 71 -0.79 16.39 14.84
C GLY A 71 -0.01 15.12 14.50
N GLN A 72 -0.69 13.97 14.41
CA GLN A 72 -0.04 12.67 14.19
C GLN A 72 0.20 12.41 12.69
N ASP A 73 1.30 11.72 12.37
CA ASP A 73 1.55 11.25 11.01
C ASP A 73 0.48 10.21 10.60
N PRO A 74 -0.27 10.43 9.50
CA PRO A 74 -1.36 9.54 9.09
C PRO A 74 -0.93 8.11 8.81
N VAL A 75 0.26 7.92 8.24
CA VAL A 75 0.79 6.61 7.86
C VAL A 75 1.17 5.83 9.10
N GLU A 76 1.88 6.46 10.04
CA GLU A 76 2.20 5.89 11.36
C GLU A 76 0.93 5.58 12.15
N HIS A 77 -0.05 6.50 12.14
CA HIS A 77 -1.32 6.28 12.82
C HIS A 77 -2.07 5.08 12.24
N TYR A 78 -2.19 5.01 10.91
CA TYR A 78 -2.85 3.90 10.24
C TYR A 78 -2.13 2.57 10.50
N TRP A 79 -0.80 2.57 10.38
CA TRP A 79 0.06 1.40 10.60
C TRP A 79 -0.13 0.80 11.99
N THR A 80 -0.12 1.66 13.02
CA THR A 80 -0.12 1.23 14.43
C THR A 80 -1.51 1.01 15.00
N ARG A 81 -2.52 1.78 14.57
CA ARG A 81 -3.86 1.81 15.19
C ARG A 81 -4.99 1.77 14.18
N GLY A 82 -4.97 2.67 13.20
CA GLY A 82 -6.10 2.89 12.30
C GLY A 82 -6.56 1.64 11.55
N ALA A 83 -5.62 0.80 11.11
CA ALA A 83 -5.93 -0.49 10.51
C ALA A 83 -6.77 -1.41 11.42
N PHE A 84 -6.42 -1.49 12.71
CA PHE A 84 -7.11 -2.33 13.69
C PHE A 84 -8.42 -1.71 14.18
N GLU A 85 -8.53 -0.38 14.08
CA GLU A 85 -9.77 0.37 14.27
C GLU A 85 -10.68 0.37 13.03
N LYS A 86 -10.25 -0.29 11.94
CA LYS A 86 -10.95 -0.37 10.64
C LYS A 86 -11.18 0.99 9.98
N ARG A 87 -10.30 1.98 10.23
CA ARG A 87 -10.29 3.25 9.50
C ARG A 87 -9.86 3.01 8.06
N ASN A 88 -10.29 3.86 7.13
CA ASN A 88 -9.95 3.72 5.71
C ASN A 88 -8.75 4.62 5.37
N PRO A 89 -7.65 4.08 4.81
CA PRO A 89 -6.42 4.83 4.52
C PRO A 89 -6.55 5.73 3.27
N ASN A 90 -7.51 5.44 2.40
CA ASN A 90 -7.85 6.20 1.20
C ASN A 90 -9.33 5.90 0.81
N PRO A 91 -9.92 6.64 -0.14
CA PRO A 91 -11.34 6.45 -0.52
C PRO A 91 -11.68 5.09 -1.14
N TYR A 92 -10.70 4.35 -1.65
CA TYR A 92 -10.90 3.13 -2.44
C TYR A 92 -10.38 1.86 -1.74
N PHE A 93 -9.87 1.99 -0.52
CA PHE A 93 -9.54 0.89 0.37
C PHE A 93 -10.48 0.92 1.58
N ASP A 94 -11.38 -0.05 1.65
CA ASP A 94 -12.28 -0.24 2.78
C ASP A 94 -11.70 -1.32 3.68
N THR A 95 -11.16 -0.90 4.81
CA THR A 95 -10.44 -1.79 5.74
C THR A 95 -11.35 -2.87 6.31
N ALA A 96 -12.59 -2.52 6.64
CA ALA A 96 -13.57 -3.46 7.20
C ALA A 96 -13.99 -4.49 6.15
N TYR A 97 -14.26 -4.03 4.92
CA TYR A 97 -14.57 -4.90 3.79
C TYR A 97 -13.41 -5.83 3.47
N TYR A 98 -12.18 -5.31 3.37
CA TYR A 98 -11.02 -6.09 2.98
C TYR A 98 -10.73 -7.21 4.00
N LEU A 99 -10.79 -6.89 5.30
CA LEU A 99 -10.63 -7.89 6.36
C LEU A 99 -11.71 -8.97 6.28
N LYS A 100 -12.97 -8.58 6.10
CA LYS A 100 -14.10 -9.52 6.03
C LYS A 100 -14.02 -10.42 4.80
N SER A 101 -13.66 -9.86 3.64
CA SER A 101 -13.58 -10.60 2.38
C SER A 101 -12.40 -11.59 2.34
N ASN A 102 -11.39 -11.38 3.18
CA ASN A 102 -10.13 -12.11 3.14
C ASN A 102 -9.77 -12.73 4.51
N GLU A 103 -10.76 -12.94 5.38
CA GLU A 103 -10.57 -13.42 6.76
C GLU A 103 -9.86 -14.78 6.84
N SER A 104 -9.99 -15.61 5.80
CA SER A 104 -9.40 -16.95 5.75
C SER A 104 -7.92 -16.95 5.35
N ILE A 105 -7.40 -15.83 4.83
CA ILE A 105 -6.04 -15.73 4.30
C ILE A 105 -5.19 -14.68 5.01
N ILE A 106 -5.81 -13.65 5.60
CA ILE A 106 -5.10 -12.64 6.38
C ILE A 106 -4.80 -13.22 7.76
N SER A 107 -3.51 -13.30 8.09
CA SER A 107 -3.08 -13.72 9.43
C SER A 107 -3.59 -12.76 10.49
N SER A 108 -4.01 -13.30 11.65
CA SER A 108 -4.48 -12.49 12.78
C SER A 108 -3.41 -11.46 13.18
N GLY A 109 -3.81 -10.19 13.32
CA GLY A 109 -2.91 -9.09 13.68
C GLY A 109 -2.10 -8.51 12.50
N MET A 110 -2.21 -9.04 11.28
CA MET A 110 -1.57 -8.44 10.11
C MET A 110 -2.29 -7.17 9.68
N ASN A 111 -1.53 -6.14 9.32
CA ASN A 111 -2.10 -4.92 8.74
C ASN A 111 -2.72 -5.23 7.35
N PRO A 112 -4.02 -4.96 7.13
CA PRO A 112 -4.71 -5.32 5.89
C PRO A 112 -4.20 -4.56 4.66
N LEU A 113 -3.75 -3.30 4.81
CA LEU A 113 -3.18 -2.54 3.70
C LEU A 113 -1.81 -3.09 3.30
N LEU A 114 -1.02 -3.55 4.29
CA LEU A 114 0.23 -4.26 4.02
C LEU A 114 -0.02 -5.58 3.30
N HIS A 115 -0.98 -6.37 3.77
CA HIS A 115 -1.35 -7.61 3.10
C HIS A 115 -1.76 -7.36 1.65
N TYR A 116 -2.54 -6.31 1.42
CA TYR A 116 -2.94 -5.90 0.08
C TYR A 116 -1.73 -5.49 -0.78
N ALA A 117 -0.83 -4.65 -0.26
CA ALA A 117 0.38 -4.21 -0.97
C ALA A 117 1.32 -5.36 -1.33
N MET A 118 1.48 -6.33 -0.44
CA MET A 118 2.41 -7.45 -0.63
C MET A 118 1.83 -8.57 -1.50
N TRP A 119 0.54 -8.89 -1.32
CA TRP A 119 -0.08 -10.04 -1.97
C TRP A 119 -1.39 -9.70 -2.66
N GLY A 120 -2.27 -8.97 -1.97
CA GLY A 120 -3.65 -8.79 -2.42
C GLY A 120 -3.80 -8.15 -3.79
N MET A 121 -2.98 -7.16 -4.12
CA MET A 121 -2.91 -6.60 -5.46
C MET A 121 -2.67 -7.73 -6.47
N SER A 122 -1.50 -8.38 -6.45
CA SER A 122 -1.14 -9.43 -7.43
C SER A 122 -2.15 -10.59 -7.50
N ALA A 123 -2.80 -10.92 -6.38
CA ALA A 123 -3.84 -11.95 -6.30
C ALA A 123 -5.21 -11.50 -6.84
N GLY A 124 -5.38 -10.24 -7.21
CA GLY A 124 -6.65 -9.70 -7.73
C GLY A 124 -7.71 -9.50 -6.65
N LEU A 125 -7.29 -9.30 -5.40
CA LEU A 125 -8.21 -9.08 -4.28
C LEU A 125 -8.68 -7.63 -4.30
N ASN A 126 -9.99 -7.44 -4.32
CA ASN A 126 -10.56 -6.09 -4.34
C ASN A 126 -10.36 -5.40 -2.98
N PRO A 127 -9.79 -4.19 -2.94
CA PRO A 127 -9.57 -3.44 -1.70
C PRO A 127 -10.85 -2.81 -1.14
N SER A 128 -11.89 -2.68 -1.97
CA SER A 128 -13.22 -2.21 -1.58
C SER A 128 -14.26 -2.71 -2.60
N PRO A 129 -15.57 -2.53 -2.32
CA PRO A 129 -16.62 -2.73 -3.33
C PRO A 129 -16.51 -1.79 -4.55
N TRP A 130 -15.71 -0.73 -4.43
CA TRP A 130 -15.61 0.37 -5.39
C TRP A 130 -14.33 0.33 -6.21
N PHE A 131 -13.56 -0.76 -6.11
CA PHE A 131 -12.35 -0.95 -6.87
C PHE A 131 -12.24 -2.42 -7.29
N ASP A 132 -12.30 -2.67 -8.59
CA ASP A 132 -12.11 -3.99 -9.17
C ASP A 132 -10.67 -4.11 -9.66
N GLU A 133 -9.86 -4.80 -8.85
CA GLU A 133 -8.43 -4.95 -9.05
C GLU A 133 -8.10 -5.66 -10.38
N ALA A 134 -8.86 -6.70 -10.70
CA ALA A 134 -8.64 -7.49 -11.90
C ALA A 134 -9.07 -6.71 -13.16
N TYR A 135 -10.22 -6.04 -13.10
CA TYR A 135 -10.72 -5.18 -14.16
C TYR A 135 -9.76 -4.02 -14.45
N TYR A 136 -9.37 -3.28 -13.42
CA TYR A 136 -8.54 -2.09 -13.60
C TYR A 136 -7.21 -2.44 -14.27
N ARG A 137 -6.57 -3.55 -13.89
CA ARG A 137 -5.36 -4.03 -14.58
C ARG A 137 -5.61 -4.44 -16.03
N ALA A 138 -6.75 -5.06 -16.32
CA ALA A 138 -7.05 -5.55 -17.67
C ALA A 138 -7.29 -4.39 -18.64
N GLU A 139 -7.94 -3.32 -18.20
CA GLU A 139 -8.27 -2.16 -19.05
C GLU A 139 -7.11 -1.17 -19.20
N ASN A 140 -6.18 -1.16 -18.24
CA ASN A 140 -5.09 -0.18 -18.18
C ASN A 140 -3.76 -0.88 -18.44
N GLY A 141 -3.47 -1.18 -19.71
CA GLY A 141 -2.28 -1.94 -20.12
C GLY A 141 -0.93 -1.26 -19.80
N ASP A 142 -0.95 0.03 -19.43
CA ASP A 142 0.17 0.79 -18.90
C ASP A 142 0.46 0.51 -17.41
N VAL A 143 -0.41 -0.22 -16.73
CA VAL A 143 -0.21 -0.75 -15.39
C VAL A 143 0.78 -1.93 -15.48
N VAL A 144 2.07 -1.60 -15.60
CA VAL A 144 3.16 -2.58 -15.77
C VAL A 144 3.51 -3.27 -14.46
N SER A 145 3.71 -4.59 -14.48
CA SER A 145 4.22 -5.42 -13.36
C SER A 145 5.48 -4.84 -12.69
N GLY A 146 5.37 -4.44 -11.41
CA GLY A 146 6.39 -3.76 -10.61
C GLY A 146 5.72 -2.76 -9.65
N HIS A 147 5.86 -2.98 -8.34
CA HIS A 147 5.16 -2.35 -7.20
C HIS A 147 4.82 -0.83 -7.32
N PRO A 148 3.71 -0.31 -6.71
CA PRO A 148 2.33 -0.80 -6.55
C PRO A 148 1.45 -0.24 -7.69
N ILE A 149 0.63 -1.05 -8.36
CA ILE A 149 0.28 -0.71 -9.76
C ILE A 149 -1.19 -0.41 -10.01
N ALA A 150 -2.17 -1.05 -9.36
CA ALA A 150 -3.57 -0.78 -9.69
C ALA A 150 -4.13 0.37 -8.84
N LEU A 151 -4.33 0.13 -7.54
CA LEU A 151 -4.88 1.14 -6.63
C LEU A 151 -3.99 2.39 -6.55
N TRP A 152 -2.68 2.22 -6.44
CA TRP A 152 -1.76 3.38 -6.42
C TRP A 152 -1.81 4.17 -7.74
N HIS A 153 -1.77 3.49 -8.90
CA HIS A 153 -1.89 4.19 -10.19
C HIS A 153 -3.22 4.93 -10.29
N PHE A 154 -4.30 4.32 -9.83
CA PHE A 154 -5.60 4.98 -9.81
C PHE A 154 -5.61 6.22 -8.91
N LEU A 155 -5.10 6.10 -7.68
CA LEU A 155 -4.98 7.22 -6.74
C LEU A 155 -4.09 8.35 -7.27
N LYS A 156 -3.04 8.05 -8.04
CA LYS A 156 -2.09 9.06 -8.52
C LYS A 156 -2.36 9.62 -9.91
N LEU A 157 -2.94 8.81 -10.81
CA LEU A 157 -3.07 9.12 -12.23
C LEU A 157 -4.49 8.85 -12.72
N GLY A 158 -5.01 7.65 -12.46
CA GLY A 158 -6.26 7.19 -13.07
C GLY A 158 -7.49 8.03 -12.73
N ALA A 159 -7.62 8.52 -11.50
CA ALA A 159 -8.73 9.40 -11.11
C ALA A 159 -8.70 10.74 -11.87
N ALA A 160 -7.51 11.34 -12.02
CA ALA A 160 -7.32 12.59 -12.78
C ALA A 160 -7.51 12.38 -14.29
N GLU A 161 -7.25 11.17 -14.79
CA GLU A 161 -7.47 10.76 -16.17
C GLU A 161 -8.90 10.26 -16.45
N HIS A 162 -9.82 10.36 -15.47
CA HIS A 162 -11.20 9.89 -15.56
C HIS A 162 -11.34 8.39 -15.88
N ARG A 163 -10.35 7.57 -15.51
CA ARG A 163 -10.40 6.12 -15.66
C ARG A 163 -11.44 5.53 -14.70
N SER A 164 -12.08 4.44 -15.11
CA SER A 164 -13.06 3.75 -14.26
C SER A 164 -12.38 2.70 -13.38
N PRO A 165 -12.52 2.76 -12.04
CA PRO A 165 -11.93 1.76 -11.14
C PRO A 165 -12.75 0.46 -11.04
N LEU A 166 -13.94 0.39 -11.67
CA LEU A 166 -14.78 -0.80 -11.68
C LEU A 166 -15.60 -0.93 -12.96
N ARG A 167 -15.89 -2.16 -13.36
CA ARG A 167 -16.64 -2.47 -14.60
C ARG A 167 -18.04 -1.86 -14.65
N GLN A 168 -18.67 -1.65 -13.50
CA GLN A 168 -20.06 -1.17 -13.39
C GLN A 168 -20.15 0.36 -13.26
N PHE A 169 -19.02 1.07 -13.19
CA PHE A 169 -19.00 2.53 -13.11
C PHE A 169 -18.87 3.12 -14.50
N ASN A 170 -19.92 3.80 -14.93
CA ASN A 170 -19.92 4.64 -16.11
C ASN A 170 -19.91 6.10 -15.67
N SER A 171 -18.77 6.77 -15.88
CA SER A 171 -18.55 8.19 -15.58
C SER A 171 -19.35 9.14 -16.48
N GLU A 172 -20.03 8.66 -17.53
CA GLU A 172 -20.91 9.50 -18.35
C GLU A 172 -22.25 9.84 -17.66
N TYR A 173 -22.57 9.23 -16.51
CA TYR A 173 -23.86 9.41 -15.83
C TYR A 173 -23.78 10.12 -14.46
N TYR A 174 -22.61 10.62 -14.04
CA TYR A 174 -22.39 11.41 -12.81
C TYR A 174 -21.30 12.45 -13.02
#